data_AF-A0AAW0FV69-F1
#
_entry.id   AF-A0AAW0FV69-F1
#
_cell.length_a   1.000
_cell.length_b   1.000
_cell.length_c   1.000
_cell.angle_alpha   90.00
_cell.angle_beta   90.00
_cell.angle_gamma   90.00
#
_symmetry.space_group_name_H-M   'P 1'
#
loop_
_entity.id
_entity.type
_entity.pdbx_description
1 polymer ?
#
loop_
_entity_poly.entity_id
_entity_poly.type
_entity_poly.pdbx_seq_one_letter_code
_entity_poly.pdbx_strand_id
1 'polypeptide(L)'
;MLGSFTPDPIAFRKMMARTSAVISGSTTLHFLLREPSSWKPQDIDIIAVGAGYDRMLLFILSLPGAQVVSDTLDETGGEEIDSHLYGGLRRLVKVHTNMAKFNVIESVGSIVYNTIAHYWGTHVMNAITADTILCAYPTLTLSHKVIQVRYAATGNPVAKYQERGFHILNRRLRDLTLSDSCEDSVLCSSRNRYFGDKDTLVVAVPGVVTTAASHNVDANQSGRVSAWKLGGLACGTTDCYLSSSPRCQHLWQLNICKL
;
A
#
# COMPACT_ATOMS: atom_id res chain seq x y z
N MET A 1 -7.15 17.45 5.05
CA MET A 1 -6.85 16.07 5.47
C MET A 1 -5.79 16.07 6.56
N LEU A 2 -4.52 16.43 6.30
CA LEU A 2 -3.45 16.37 7.33
C LEU A 2 -3.72 17.15 8.62
N GLY A 3 -4.43 18.28 8.56
CA GLY A 3 -4.73 19.10 9.75
C GLY A 3 -5.58 18.41 10.83
N SER A 4 -6.21 17.26 10.54
CA SER A 4 -6.87 16.45 11.58
C SER A 4 -5.92 15.52 12.32
N PHE A 5 -4.68 15.33 11.85
CA PHE A 5 -3.72 14.39 12.41
C PHE A 5 -2.52 15.07 13.08
N THR A 6 -2.20 16.29 12.66
CA THR A 6 -1.03 17.03 13.14
C THR A 6 -1.35 18.52 13.27
N PRO A 7 -0.77 19.22 14.27
CA PRO A 7 -0.94 20.66 14.40
C PRO A 7 -0.23 21.44 13.29
N ASP A 8 0.78 20.85 12.64
CA ASP A 8 1.51 21.46 11.52
C ASP A 8 1.48 20.55 10.28
N PRO A 9 0.41 20.62 9.47
CA PRO A 9 0.30 19.82 8.25
C PRO A 9 1.37 20.15 7.20
N ILE A 10 1.98 21.34 7.25
CA ILE A 10 3.03 21.76 6.30
C ILE A 10 4.35 21.08 6.67
N ALA A 11 4.74 21.11 7.95
CA ALA A 11 5.93 20.39 8.42
C ALA A 11 5.80 18.88 8.20
N PHE A 12 4.63 18.31 8.47
CA PHE A 12 4.37 16.88 8.22
C PHE A 12 4.55 16.52 6.75
N ARG A 13 3.96 17.29 5.84
CA ARG A 13 4.10 17.09 4.38
C ARG A 13 5.55 17.25 3.92
N LYS A 14 6.30 18.22 4.46
CA LYS A 14 7.73 18.39 4.20
C LYS A 14 8.55 17.21 4.70
N MET A 15 8.20 16.64 5.86
CA MET A 15 8.84 15.43 6.37
C MET A 15 8.61 14.26 5.43
N MET A 16 7.36 14.03 4.99
CA MET A 16 7.05 13.00 3.99
C MET A 16 7.90 13.14 2.72
N ALA A 17 8.07 14.37 2.20
CA ALA A 17 8.90 14.62 1.03
C ALA A 17 10.38 14.27 1.27
N ARG A 18 10.91 14.59 2.46
CA ARG A 18 12.31 14.33 2.83
C ARG A 18 12.62 12.87 3.10
N THR A 19 11.62 12.09 3.50
CA THR A 19 11.77 10.68 3.88
C THR A 19 11.21 9.72 2.83
N SER A 20 10.64 10.25 1.75
CA SER A 20 9.85 9.49 0.77
C SER A 20 8.74 8.67 1.44
N ALA A 21 8.23 9.13 2.58
CA ALA A 21 7.15 8.46 3.29
C ALA A 21 5.81 8.71 2.60
N VAL A 22 4.92 7.73 2.67
CA VAL A 22 3.59 7.80 2.06
C VAL A 22 2.51 7.49 3.08
N ILE A 23 1.35 8.11 2.93
CA ILE A 23 0.14 7.77 3.67
C ILE A 23 -0.62 6.71 2.89
N SER A 24 -1.13 5.68 3.55
CA SER A 24 -1.81 4.56 2.90
C SER A 24 -3.09 4.16 3.67
N GLY A 25 -3.68 3.04 3.26
CA GLY A 25 -4.73 2.37 4.01
C GLY A 25 -6.04 3.13 4.04
N SER A 26 -6.72 3.07 5.18
CA SER A 26 -8.10 3.59 5.27
C SER A 26 -8.19 5.11 5.17
N THR A 27 -7.15 5.83 5.60
CA THR A 27 -7.07 7.29 5.46
C THR A 27 -6.97 7.72 4.01
N THR A 28 -6.10 7.07 3.22
CA THR A 28 -5.98 7.37 1.79
C THR A 28 -7.25 6.99 1.03
N LEU A 29 -7.83 5.83 1.34
CA LEU A 29 -9.10 5.41 0.74
C LEU A 29 -10.24 6.41 1.00
N HIS A 30 -10.41 6.85 2.26
CA HIS A 30 -11.42 7.85 2.61
C HIS A 30 -11.19 9.17 1.84
N PHE A 31 -9.94 9.58 1.68
CA PHE A 31 -9.59 10.77 0.89
C PHE A 31 -9.96 10.61 -0.59
N LEU A 32 -9.70 9.44 -1.18
CA LEU A 32 -9.97 9.14 -2.59
C LEU A 32 -11.47 9.14 -2.92
N LEU A 33 -12.30 8.57 -2.04
CA LEU A 33 -13.74 8.44 -2.31
C LEU A 33 -14.44 9.80 -2.33
N ARG A 34 -13.97 10.80 -1.56
CA ARG A 34 -14.51 12.18 -1.47
C ARG A 34 -16.02 12.32 -1.17
N GLU A 35 -16.76 11.23 -1.06
CA GLU A 35 -18.17 11.21 -0.70
C GLU A 35 -18.34 11.46 0.81
N PRO A 36 -19.51 11.97 1.26
CA PRO A 36 -19.88 12.00 2.67
C PRO A 36 -20.03 10.56 3.17
N SER A 37 -18.90 9.91 3.45
CA SER A 37 -18.92 8.53 3.89
C SER A 37 -19.42 8.48 5.34
N SER A 38 -20.21 7.47 5.67
CA SER A 38 -20.73 7.23 7.02
C SER A 38 -19.64 6.84 8.02
N TRP A 39 -18.41 6.70 7.57
CA TRP A 39 -17.27 6.27 8.37
C TRP A 39 -16.14 7.28 8.31
N LYS A 40 -15.25 7.23 9.30
CA LYS A 40 -14.01 7.99 9.30
C LYS A 40 -12.85 7.04 9.61
N PRO A 41 -11.66 7.25 9.02
CA PRO A 41 -10.48 6.53 9.45
C PRO A 41 -10.20 6.86 10.93
N GLN A 42 -9.79 5.86 11.70
CA GLN A 42 -9.45 6.02 13.12
C GLN A 42 -7.95 6.22 13.32
N ASP A 43 -7.17 5.85 12.32
CA ASP A 43 -5.71 5.84 12.28
C ASP A 43 -5.20 6.29 10.92
N ILE A 44 -3.93 6.70 10.90
CA ILE A 44 -3.19 7.01 9.69
C ILE A 44 -1.99 6.06 9.55
N ASP A 45 -1.96 5.33 8.44
CA ASP A 45 -0.87 4.42 8.09
C ASP A 45 0.20 5.19 7.33
N ILE A 46 1.41 5.28 7.89
CA ILE A 46 2.57 5.93 7.30
C ILE A 46 3.60 4.87 6.95
N ILE A 47 3.98 4.78 5.67
CA ILE A 47 4.94 3.78 5.20
C ILE A 47 6.22 4.49 4.76
N ALA A 48 7.36 3.99 5.20
CA ALA A 48 8.69 4.50 4.85
C ALA A 48 9.73 3.36 4.79
N VAL A 49 10.96 3.67 4.38
CA VAL A 49 12.07 2.70 4.25
C VAL A 49 13.34 3.20 4.92
N GLY A 50 14.07 2.30 5.59
CA GLY A 50 15.41 2.56 6.13
C GLY A 50 15.52 3.86 6.94
N ALA A 51 16.52 4.69 6.66
CA ALA A 51 16.70 5.97 7.37
C ALA A 51 15.51 6.95 7.21
N GLY A 52 14.70 6.81 6.16
CA GLY A 52 13.47 7.58 5.99
C GLY A 52 12.41 7.18 7.03
N TYR A 53 12.33 5.89 7.36
CA TYR A 53 11.46 5.39 8.41
C TYR A 53 11.86 5.94 9.78
N ASP A 54 13.14 5.85 10.15
CA ASP A 54 13.62 6.35 11.45
C ASP A 54 13.32 7.84 11.61
N ARG A 55 13.59 8.64 10.58
CA ARG A 55 13.31 10.09 10.59
C ARG A 55 11.82 10.40 10.71
N MET A 56 10.98 9.64 10.02
CA MET A 56 9.53 9.83 10.08
C MET A 56 8.98 9.43 11.45
N LEU A 57 9.46 8.32 12.03
CA LEU A 57 9.09 7.88 13.37
C LEU A 57 9.50 8.92 14.42
N LEU A 58 10.75 9.39 14.38
CA LEU A 58 11.23 10.44 15.29
C LEU A 58 10.43 11.74 15.15
N PHE A 59 10.05 12.12 13.93
CA PHE A 59 9.17 13.27 13.72
C PHE A 59 7.80 13.07 14.37
N ILE A 60 7.18 11.90 14.22
CA ILE A 60 5.88 11.60 14.86
C ILE A 60 6.01 11.58 16.38
N LEU A 61 7.09 11.03 16.93
CA LEU A 61 7.38 11.03 18.37
C LEU A 61 7.67 12.42 18.93
N SER A 62 8.03 13.39 18.08
CA SER A 62 8.16 14.80 18.48
C SER A 62 6.84 15.55 18.57
N LEU A 63 5.72 14.96 18.12
CA LEU A 63 4.42 15.60 18.18
C LEU A 63 3.90 15.68 19.64
N PRO A 64 3.10 16.70 19.98
CA PRO A 64 2.55 16.84 21.32
C PRO A 64 1.75 15.62 21.80
N GLY A 65 2.12 15.11 22.96
CA GLY A 65 1.46 13.96 23.59
C GLY A 65 1.75 12.62 22.90
N ALA A 66 2.77 12.54 22.06
CA ALA A 66 3.16 11.29 21.41
C ALA A 66 3.57 10.22 22.45
N GLN A 67 2.97 9.04 22.35
CA GLN A 67 3.25 7.86 23.17
C GLN A 67 3.24 6.62 22.29
N VAL A 68 4.29 5.80 22.41
CA VAL A 68 4.34 4.48 21.75
C VAL A 68 3.39 3.54 22.49
N VAL A 69 2.46 2.96 21.74
CA VAL A 69 1.46 2.01 22.23
C VAL A 69 1.92 0.58 21.99
N SER A 70 2.50 0.33 20.82
CA SER A 70 3.10 -0.95 20.47
C SER A 70 4.24 -0.76 19.50
N ASP A 71 5.20 -1.68 19.54
CA ASP A 71 6.34 -1.74 18.65
C ASP A 71 6.54 -3.20 18.28
N THR A 72 6.28 -3.53 17.03
CA THR A 72 6.25 -4.90 16.53
C THR A 72 7.26 -5.02 15.40
N LEU A 73 8.22 -5.91 15.54
CA LEU A 73 9.24 -6.21 14.54
C LEU A 73 8.95 -7.58 13.92
N ASP A 74 8.99 -7.67 12.59
CA ASP A 74 8.90 -8.94 11.87
C ASP A 74 10.27 -9.63 11.85
N GLU A 75 10.70 -10.18 12.99
CA GLU A 75 12.01 -10.82 13.11
C GLU A 75 12.06 -12.20 12.41
N THR A 76 10.93 -12.83 12.09
CA THR A 76 10.90 -14.25 11.68
C THR A 76 9.94 -14.61 10.54
N GLY A 77 9.18 -13.69 9.96
CA GLY A 77 8.07 -14.07 9.08
C GLY A 77 6.98 -14.87 9.83
N GLY A 78 6.93 -14.69 11.15
CA GLY A 78 6.06 -15.38 12.09
C GLY A 78 4.68 -14.73 12.21
N GLU A 79 3.71 -15.58 12.53
CA GLU A 79 2.25 -15.41 12.33
C GLU A 79 1.54 -14.24 13.05
N GLU A 80 2.23 -13.36 13.77
CA GLU A 80 1.59 -12.42 14.71
C GLU A 80 1.46 -10.96 14.26
N ILE A 81 1.99 -10.61 13.08
CA ILE A 81 1.81 -9.24 12.59
C ILE A 81 0.53 -9.13 11.78
N ASP A 82 -0.36 -8.26 12.26
CA ASP A 82 -1.58 -7.72 11.63
C ASP A 82 -1.81 -8.34 10.24
N SER A 83 -2.60 -9.43 10.20
CA SER A 83 -2.77 -10.38 9.07
C SER A 83 -3.05 -9.76 7.69
N HIS A 84 -3.28 -8.44 7.63
CA HIS A 84 -3.58 -7.65 6.45
C HIS A 84 -2.35 -7.23 5.64
N LEU A 85 -1.14 -7.35 6.21
CA LEU A 85 0.12 -6.87 5.62
C LEU A 85 1.22 -7.94 5.49
N TYR A 86 0.88 -9.23 5.65
CA TYR A 86 1.82 -10.35 5.73
C TYR A 86 2.86 -10.33 4.59
N GLY A 87 4.15 -10.26 4.95
CA GLY A 87 5.30 -10.26 4.03
C GLY A 87 5.69 -8.91 3.43
N GLY A 88 4.93 -7.84 3.68
CA GLY A 88 5.18 -6.51 3.12
C GLY A 88 5.81 -5.49 4.08
N LEU A 89 5.89 -5.80 5.38
CA LEU A 89 6.44 -4.90 6.41
C LEU A 89 7.64 -5.52 7.12
N ARG A 90 8.57 -4.68 7.56
CA ARG A 90 9.68 -5.06 8.44
C ARG A 90 9.35 -4.75 9.90
N ARG A 91 8.73 -3.60 10.17
CA ARG A 91 8.40 -3.11 11.51
C ARG A 91 7.12 -2.29 11.49
N LEU A 92 6.36 -2.32 12.58
CA LEU A 92 5.18 -1.52 12.81
C LEU A 92 5.23 -0.91 14.21
N VAL A 93 5.21 0.42 14.29
CA VAL A 93 5.10 1.15 15.56
C VAL A 93 3.77 1.89 15.59
N LYS A 94 2.94 1.60 16.60
CA LYS A 94 1.68 2.31 16.84
C LYS A 94 1.95 3.45 17.82
N VAL A 95 1.71 4.68 17.39
CA VAL A 95 1.90 5.89 18.20
C VAL A 95 0.56 6.59 18.37
N HIS A 96 0.21 6.93 19.61
CA HIS A 96 -0.91 7.82 19.90
C HIS A 96 -0.38 9.21 20.20
N THR A 97 -1.08 10.23 19.71
CA THR A 97 -0.84 11.65 20.02
C THR A 97 -2.12 12.25 20.58
N ASN A 98 -2.07 13.52 21.00
CA ASN A 98 -3.28 14.25 21.40
C ASN A 98 -4.31 14.41 20.26
N MET A 99 -3.90 14.28 19.00
CA MET A 99 -4.77 14.51 17.84
C MET A 99 -5.15 13.24 17.08
N ALA A 100 -4.28 12.24 17.06
CA ALA A 100 -4.42 11.10 16.17
C ALA A 100 -3.64 9.85 16.60
N LYS A 101 -4.01 8.74 15.97
CA LYS A 101 -3.31 7.45 16.04
C LYS A 101 -2.54 7.23 14.74
N PHE A 102 -1.25 6.93 14.86
CA PHE A 102 -0.35 6.66 13.75
C PHE A 102 0.09 5.20 13.77
N ASN A 103 0.02 4.53 12.63
CA ASN A 103 0.70 3.27 12.38
C ASN A 103 1.92 3.58 11.51
N VAL A 104 3.11 3.59 12.09
CA VAL A 104 4.36 3.87 11.37
C VAL A 104 4.98 2.56 10.94
N ILE A 105 4.96 2.30 9.64
CA ILE A 105 5.30 1.04 9.02
C ILE A 105 6.61 1.18 8.27
N GLU A 106 7.57 0.32 8.59
CA GLU A 106 8.77 0.12 7.80
C GLU A 106 8.48 -0.91 6.71
N SER A 107 8.72 -0.57 5.45
CA SER A 107 8.51 -1.46 4.32
C SER A 107 9.65 -2.49 4.16
N VAL A 108 9.32 -3.69 3.70
CA VAL A 108 10.33 -4.66 3.25
C VAL A 108 10.96 -4.18 1.93
N GLY A 109 12.29 -4.27 1.86
CA GLY A 109 13.06 -3.87 0.69
C GLY A 109 13.44 -2.38 0.70
N SER A 110 13.54 -1.79 -0.50
CA SER A 110 14.06 -0.42 -0.69
C SER A 110 13.01 0.59 -1.15
N ILE A 111 11.74 0.19 -1.32
CA ILE A 111 10.66 1.05 -1.83
C ILE A 111 9.36 0.78 -1.07
N VAL A 112 8.62 1.84 -0.74
CA VAL A 112 7.40 1.78 0.09
C VAL A 112 6.25 1.01 -0.55
N TYR A 113 6.23 0.94 -1.89
CA TYR A 113 5.17 0.30 -2.65
C TYR A 113 5.13 -1.23 -2.47
N ASN A 114 6.22 -1.83 -2.00
CA ASN A 114 6.24 -3.24 -1.64
C ASN A 114 5.20 -3.54 -0.55
N THR A 115 5.09 -2.70 0.49
CA THR A 115 4.07 -2.89 1.53
C THR A 115 2.66 -2.76 0.98
N ILE A 116 2.43 -1.78 0.10
CA ILE A 116 1.11 -1.53 -0.49
C ILE A 116 0.69 -2.69 -1.39
N ALA A 117 1.64 -3.29 -2.12
CA ALA A 117 1.40 -4.48 -2.90
C ALA A 117 0.89 -5.64 -2.03
N HIS A 118 1.33 -5.74 -0.77
CA HIS A 118 0.97 -6.83 0.14
C HIS A 118 -0.38 -6.65 0.86
N TYR A 119 -1.08 -5.53 0.64
CA TYR A 119 -2.39 -5.32 1.22
C TYR A 119 -3.38 -6.41 0.79
N TRP A 120 -4.27 -6.80 1.70
CA TRP A 120 -5.21 -7.91 1.49
C TRP A 120 -6.25 -7.70 0.37
N GLY A 121 -6.53 -6.46 -0.04
CA GLY A 121 -7.55 -6.17 -1.04
C GLY A 121 -7.27 -4.91 -1.87
N THR A 122 -7.74 -4.90 -3.12
CA THR A 122 -7.42 -3.84 -4.10
C THR A 122 -7.81 -2.42 -3.67
N HIS A 123 -8.94 -2.26 -2.97
CA HIS A 123 -9.44 -0.97 -2.49
C HIS A 123 -8.48 -0.19 -1.58
N VAL A 124 -7.55 -0.86 -0.88
CA VAL A 124 -6.57 -0.18 -0.01
C VAL A 124 -5.21 -0.04 -0.69
N MET A 125 -5.04 -0.54 -1.92
CA MET A 125 -3.79 -0.41 -2.69
C MET A 125 -3.67 0.99 -3.30
N ASN A 126 -3.50 1.98 -2.42
CA ASN A 126 -3.43 3.39 -2.75
C ASN A 126 -2.45 4.09 -1.81
N ALA A 127 -1.94 5.23 -2.24
CA ALA A 127 -1.00 6.03 -1.47
C ALA A 127 -1.20 7.53 -1.71
N ILE A 128 -0.84 8.32 -0.70
CA ILE A 128 -0.65 9.77 -0.82
C ILE A 128 0.78 10.05 -0.45
N THR A 129 1.56 10.53 -1.41
CA THR A 129 2.92 11.02 -1.19
C THR A 129 2.86 12.49 -0.75
N ALA A 130 4.02 13.14 -0.68
CA ALA A 130 4.05 14.58 -0.46
C ALA A 130 3.43 15.39 -1.61
N ASP A 131 3.36 14.89 -2.83
CA ASP A 131 2.93 15.68 -4.01
C ASP A 131 2.01 14.94 -4.98
N THR A 132 1.71 13.67 -4.72
CA THR A 132 0.91 12.83 -5.59
C THR A 132 -0.06 11.96 -4.80
N ILE A 133 -1.22 11.72 -5.40
CA ILE A 133 -2.21 10.73 -4.96
C ILE A 133 -2.18 9.59 -5.97
N LEU A 134 -2.11 8.37 -5.47
CA LEU A 134 -1.87 7.15 -6.23
C LEU A 134 -2.98 6.14 -5.92
N CYS A 135 -3.59 5.55 -6.94
CA CYS A 135 -4.54 4.45 -6.79
C CYS A 135 -4.26 3.36 -7.84
N ALA A 136 -3.97 2.14 -7.37
CA ALA A 136 -3.59 1.03 -8.23
C ALA A 136 -4.79 0.47 -9.04
N TYR A 137 -5.99 0.54 -8.47
CA TYR A 137 -7.20 -0.03 -9.07
C TYR A 137 -8.36 0.98 -8.98
N PRO A 138 -8.29 2.11 -9.70
CA PRO A 138 -9.28 3.19 -9.59
C PRO A 138 -10.69 2.72 -9.94
N THR A 139 -10.86 1.97 -11.03
CA THR A 139 -12.18 1.44 -11.45
C THR A 139 -12.85 0.61 -10.35
N LEU A 140 -12.09 -0.27 -9.70
CA LEU A 140 -12.61 -1.08 -8.59
C LEU A 140 -12.88 -0.22 -7.35
N THR A 141 -11.88 0.57 -6.94
CA THR A 141 -11.91 1.36 -5.70
C THR A 141 -13.05 2.36 -5.69
N LEU A 142 -13.20 3.13 -6.78
CA LEU A 142 -14.23 4.16 -6.92
C LEU A 142 -15.63 3.55 -7.16
N SER A 143 -15.72 2.30 -7.61
CA SER A 143 -16.99 1.57 -7.72
C SER A 143 -17.32 0.75 -6.46
N HIS A 144 -16.61 0.97 -5.35
CA HIS A 144 -16.77 0.24 -4.10
C HIS A 144 -16.66 -1.29 -4.26
N LYS A 145 -15.84 -1.77 -5.20
CA LYS A 145 -15.60 -3.20 -5.45
C LYS A 145 -14.22 -3.59 -4.97
N VAL A 146 -14.11 -4.76 -4.33
CA VAL A 146 -12.84 -5.28 -3.81
C VAL A 146 -12.56 -6.64 -4.41
N ILE A 147 -11.39 -6.80 -5.02
CA ILE A 147 -10.80 -8.12 -5.20
C ILE A 147 -9.96 -8.40 -3.97
N GLN A 148 -10.31 -9.47 -3.27
CA GLN A 148 -9.52 -9.99 -2.17
C GLN A 148 -8.30 -10.71 -2.77
N VAL A 149 -7.12 -10.14 -2.58
CA VAL A 149 -5.86 -10.64 -3.18
C VAL A 149 -5.10 -11.58 -2.26
N ARG A 150 -5.36 -11.53 -0.95
CA ARG A 150 -4.84 -12.49 0.00
C ARG A 150 -5.98 -13.05 0.82
N TYR A 151 -5.80 -14.28 1.31
CA TYR A 151 -6.63 -14.77 2.41
C TYR A 151 -6.31 -13.85 3.60
N ALA A 152 -7.05 -12.74 3.74
CA ALA A 152 -7.22 -12.14 5.04
C ALA A 152 -7.73 -13.28 5.91
N ALA A 153 -7.00 -13.62 6.97
CA ALA A 153 -7.51 -14.53 7.99
C ALA A 153 -8.96 -14.12 8.24
N THR A 154 -9.89 -15.02 7.94
CA THR A 154 -11.33 -14.74 7.93
C THR A 154 -11.70 -13.96 9.19
N GLY A 155 -12.15 -12.70 9.05
CA GLY A 155 -12.33 -11.81 10.20
C GLY A 155 -12.54 -10.33 9.89
N ASN A 156 -12.31 -9.51 10.93
CA ASN A 156 -12.58 -8.07 11.09
C ASN A 156 -12.40 -7.17 9.84
N PRO A 157 -11.35 -7.26 9.00
CA PRO A 157 -11.20 -6.35 7.85
C PRO A 157 -12.33 -6.47 6.83
N VAL A 158 -12.80 -7.69 6.53
CA VAL A 158 -13.82 -7.91 5.49
C VAL A 158 -15.13 -7.28 5.94
N ALA A 159 -15.57 -7.60 7.16
CA ALA A 159 -16.77 -7.02 7.77
C ALA A 159 -16.65 -5.48 7.86
N LYS A 160 -15.51 -4.96 8.35
CA LYS A 160 -15.22 -3.53 8.44
C LYS A 160 -15.42 -2.80 7.11
N TYR A 161 -14.97 -3.36 5.98
CA TYR A 161 -15.15 -2.70 4.68
C TYR A 161 -16.51 -2.96 4.03
N GLN A 162 -17.16 -4.09 4.31
CA GLN A 162 -18.57 -4.31 3.94
C GLN A 162 -19.51 -3.30 4.61
N GLU A 163 -19.32 -3.03 5.90
CA GLU A 163 -20.05 -2.00 6.65
C GLU A 163 -19.83 -0.58 6.08
N ARG A 164 -18.69 -0.37 5.42
CA ARG A 164 -18.35 0.88 4.70
C ARG A 164 -18.91 0.91 3.27
N GLY A 165 -19.73 -0.06 2.89
CA GLY A 165 -20.39 -0.14 1.59
C GLY A 165 -19.56 -0.79 0.48
N PHE A 166 -18.48 -1.51 0.81
CA PHE A 166 -17.70 -2.23 -0.20
C PHE A 166 -18.30 -3.61 -0.51
N HIS A 167 -18.39 -3.92 -1.80
CA HIS A 167 -18.74 -5.23 -2.31
C HIS A 167 -17.47 -6.06 -2.52
N ILE A 168 -17.26 -7.03 -1.64
CA ILE A 168 -16.15 -7.98 -1.73
C ILE A 168 -16.51 -9.02 -2.78
N LEU A 169 -15.79 -9.01 -3.89
CA LEU A 169 -16.00 -9.95 -4.99
C LEU A 169 -15.33 -11.27 -4.62
N ASN A 170 -16.14 -12.30 -4.39
CA ASN A 170 -15.69 -13.66 -4.14
C ASN A 170 -15.23 -14.34 -5.44
N ARG A 171 -14.19 -13.79 -6.07
CA ARG A 171 -13.49 -14.46 -7.18
C ARG A 171 -12.25 -15.12 -6.62
N ARG A 172 -12.07 -16.42 -6.87
CA ARG A 172 -10.76 -17.03 -6.61
C ARG A 172 -9.80 -16.37 -7.58
N LEU A 173 -8.60 -16.00 -7.13
CA LEU A 173 -7.54 -15.50 -8.02
C LEU A 173 -7.35 -16.41 -9.24
N ARG A 174 -7.53 -17.73 -9.05
CA ARG A 174 -7.52 -18.74 -10.13
C ARG A 174 -8.54 -18.47 -11.24
N ASP A 175 -9.72 -17.97 -10.91
CA ASP A 175 -10.77 -17.67 -11.89
C ASP A 175 -10.41 -16.43 -12.74
N LEU A 176 -9.48 -15.58 -12.24
CA LEU A 176 -8.92 -14.43 -12.96
C LEU A 176 -7.64 -14.81 -13.76
N THR A 177 -7.10 -16.01 -13.57
CA THR A 177 -5.85 -16.47 -14.22
C THR A 177 -6.07 -17.26 -15.52
N LEU A 178 -7.27 -17.82 -15.72
CA LEU A 178 -7.50 -18.91 -16.69
C LEU A 178 -8.16 -18.49 -18.02
N SER A 179 -8.43 -17.20 -18.26
CA SER A 179 -8.93 -16.77 -19.57
C SER A 179 -7.75 -16.43 -20.49
N ASP A 180 -7.71 -17.03 -21.69
CA ASP A 180 -6.73 -16.68 -22.74
C ASP A 180 -6.79 -15.20 -23.16
N SER A 181 -7.85 -14.47 -22.77
CA SER A 181 -8.04 -13.02 -22.96
C SER A 181 -7.62 -12.15 -21.75
N CYS A 182 -6.85 -12.70 -20.82
CA CYS A 182 -6.46 -12.00 -19.59
C CYS A 182 -5.59 -10.77 -19.85
N GLU A 183 -4.75 -10.75 -20.89
CA GLU A 183 -3.70 -9.72 -21.08
C GLU A 183 -4.23 -8.28 -21.07
N ASP A 184 -5.44 -8.05 -21.60
CA ASP A 184 -6.06 -6.73 -21.64
C ASP A 184 -6.82 -6.36 -20.35
N SER A 185 -7.05 -7.32 -19.46
CA SER A 185 -7.78 -7.10 -18.22
C SER A 185 -6.90 -6.45 -17.15
N VAL A 186 -7.39 -5.37 -16.55
CA VAL A 186 -6.79 -4.75 -15.35
C VAL A 186 -6.72 -5.71 -14.16
N LEU A 187 -7.55 -6.77 -14.18
CA LEU A 187 -7.61 -7.82 -13.16
C LEU A 187 -6.76 -9.04 -13.50
N CYS A 188 -5.91 -8.94 -14.53
CA CYS A 188 -5.07 -10.04 -14.90
C CYS A 188 -3.98 -10.29 -13.87
N SER A 189 -4.00 -11.49 -13.29
CA SER A 189 -3.02 -11.94 -12.30
C SER A 189 -1.62 -12.11 -12.85
N SER A 190 -1.45 -12.35 -14.15
CA SER A 190 -0.13 -12.49 -14.78
C SER A 190 0.50 -11.13 -15.13
N ARG A 191 -0.32 -10.08 -15.19
CA ARG A 191 0.11 -8.74 -15.60
C ARG A 191 0.85 -8.02 -14.49
N ASN A 192 2.02 -7.47 -14.84
CA ASN A 192 2.76 -6.58 -13.95
C ASN A 192 2.02 -5.24 -13.86
N ARG A 193 1.82 -4.79 -12.63
CA ARG A 193 1.18 -3.54 -12.26
C ARG A 193 2.19 -2.67 -11.52
N TYR A 194 2.14 -1.37 -11.74
CA TYR A 194 2.94 -0.39 -11.01
C TYR A 194 2.22 0.96 -11.01
N PHE A 195 2.52 1.82 -10.04
CA PHE A 195 1.97 3.17 -10.06
C PHE A 195 2.53 3.92 -11.27
N GLY A 196 1.65 4.39 -12.15
CA GLY A 196 2.01 5.00 -13.43
C GLY A 196 1.71 4.12 -14.64
N ASP A 197 1.26 2.86 -14.47
CA ASP A 197 0.74 2.09 -15.60
C ASP A 197 -0.60 2.66 -16.12
N LYS A 198 -1.00 2.28 -17.34
CA LYS A 198 -2.18 2.81 -18.05
C LYS A 198 -3.52 2.64 -17.30
N ASP A 199 -3.57 1.75 -16.31
CA ASP A 199 -4.77 1.42 -15.55
C ASP A 199 -4.70 1.91 -14.09
N THR A 200 -3.70 2.72 -13.75
CA THR A 200 -3.62 3.42 -12.45
C THR A 200 -4.11 4.85 -12.55
N LEU A 201 -4.52 5.40 -11.40
CA LEU A 201 -4.79 6.82 -11.24
C LEU A 201 -3.63 7.47 -10.50
N VAL A 202 -3.03 8.49 -11.11
CA VAL A 202 -1.98 9.34 -10.54
C VAL A 202 -2.41 10.79 -10.66
N VAL A 203 -2.57 11.47 -9.53
CA VAL A 203 -3.02 12.86 -9.47
C VAL A 203 -1.98 13.69 -8.73
N ALA A 204 -1.42 14.70 -9.39
CA ALA A 204 -0.55 15.67 -8.73
C ALA A 204 -1.36 16.57 -7.79
N VAL A 205 -0.77 16.91 -6.64
CA VAL A 205 -1.35 17.83 -5.66
C VAL A 205 -0.72 19.21 -5.85
N PRO A 206 -1.47 20.21 -6.36
CA PRO A 206 -0.96 21.55 -6.65
C PRO A 206 -0.37 22.26 -5.43
N GLY A 207 0.49 23.26 -5.69
CA GLY A 207 1.06 24.12 -4.65
C GLY A 207 2.41 23.66 -4.09
N VAL A 208 3.06 22.70 -4.74
CA VAL A 208 4.43 22.29 -4.44
C VAL A 208 5.32 22.74 -5.60
N VAL A 209 6.17 23.74 -5.35
CA VAL A 209 7.31 24.02 -6.21
C VAL A 209 8.38 22.98 -5.86
N THR A 210 8.19 21.74 -6.30
CA THR A 210 9.31 20.84 -6.49
C THR A 210 9.98 21.32 -7.77
N THR A 211 11.28 21.60 -7.72
CA THR A 211 12.09 21.63 -8.95
C THR A 211 11.73 20.38 -9.73
N ALA A 212 11.17 20.57 -10.92
CA ALA A 212 10.34 19.62 -11.69
C ALA A 212 11.05 18.34 -12.18
N ALA A 213 11.94 17.75 -11.39
CA ALA A 213 12.85 16.69 -11.79
C ALA A 213 12.66 15.32 -11.09
N SER A 214 11.94 15.18 -9.98
CA SER A 214 12.16 13.99 -9.11
C SER A 214 11.03 12.99 -8.88
N HIS A 215 9.80 13.20 -9.37
CA HIS A 215 8.73 12.19 -9.20
C HIS A 215 7.91 11.95 -10.48
N ASN A 216 8.60 11.80 -11.62
CA ASN A 216 8.13 10.77 -12.54
C ASN A 216 8.17 9.47 -11.75
N VAL A 217 7.01 8.94 -11.40
CA VAL A 217 6.81 7.77 -10.53
C VAL A 217 7.83 6.68 -10.87
N ASP A 218 8.93 6.63 -10.11
CA ASP A 218 10.04 5.67 -10.09
C ASP A 218 10.68 5.14 -11.39
N ALA A 219 10.26 5.57 -12.59
CA ALA A 219 10.83 5.06 -13.83
C ALA A 219 12.25 5.58 -14.12
N ASN A 220 12.59 6.81 -13.71
CA ASN A 220 13.75 7.51 -14.31
C ASN A 220 14.94 7.84 -13.39
N GLN A 221 14.84 7.76 -12.06
CA GLN A 221 15.99 8.15 -11.21
C GLN A 221 16.81 6.99 -10.63
N SER A 222 16.29 5.75 -10.65
CA SER A 222 17.04 4.57 -10.21
C SER A 222 16.81 3.31 -11.05
N GLY A 223 15.91 3.36 -12.05
CA GLY A 223 15.50 2.20 -12.84
C GLY A 223 14.75 1.13 -12.06
N ARG A 224 14.32 1.40 -10.81
CA ARG A 224 13.63 0.43 -9.95
C ARG A 224 12.17 0.82 -9.77
N VAL A 225 11.31 0.28 -10.63
CA VAL A 225 9.86 0.35 -10.47
C VAL A 225 9.40 -0.81 -9.57
N SER A 226 8.68 -0.53 -8.49
CA SER A 226 7.95 -1.58 -7.77
C SER A 226 6.85 -2.09 -8.67
N ALA A 227 7.01 -3.30 -9.19
CA ALA A 227 5.96 -3.99 -9.93
C ALA A 227 5.36 -5.10 -9.06
N TRP A 228 4.05 -5.25 -9.11
CA TRP A 228 3.33 -6.32 -8.44
C TRP A 228 2.38 -7.01 -9.40
N LYS A 229 1.95 -8.21 -9.03
CA LYS A 229 0.84 -8.92 -9.69
C LYS A 229 -0.39 -8.89 -8.81
N LEU A 230 -1.57 -8.99 -9.42
CA LEU A 230 -2.82 -9.13 -8.64
C LEU A 230 -2.73 -10.43 -7.80
N GLY A 231 -2.82 -10.29 -6.48
CA GLY A 231 -2.36 -11.30 -5.52
C GLY A 231 -1.34 -10.74 -4.52
N GLY A 232 -0.78 -9.56 -4.84
CA GLY A 232 0.15 -8.87 -3.96
C GLY A 232 1.53 -9.50 -3.90
N LEU A 233 1.92 -10.21 -4.97
CA LEU A 233 3.26 -10.73 -5.15
C LEU A 233 4.11 -9.65 -5.81
N ALA A 234 5.09 -9.13 -5.09
CA ALA A 234 6.10 -8.26 -5.67
C ALA A 234 6.92 -9.04 -6.70
N CYS A 235 7.21 -8.43 -7.84
CA CYS A 235 8.06 -9.03 -8.85
C CYS A 235 9.50 -9.15 -8.30
N GLY A 236 10.09 -10.35 -8.38
CA GLY A 236 11.47 -10.60 -7.94
C GLY A 236 11.66 -11.06 -6.49
N THR A 237 10.59 -11.28 -5.71
CA THR A 237 10.71 -12.02 -4.44
C THR A 237 10.54 -13.52 -4.68
N THR A 238 11.29 -14.36 -3.95
CA THR A 238 11.34 -15.83 -4.12
C THR A 238 10.05 -16.56 -3.74
N ASP A 239 9.04 -15.85 -3.25
CA ASP A 239 7.86 -16.42 -2.60
C ASP A 239 6.67 -16.55 -3.55
N CYS A 240 6.76 -17.52 -4.47
CA CYS A 240 5.61 -18.05 -5.19
C CYS A 240 4.75 -18.96 -4.28
N TYR A 241 4.01 -18.39 -3.32
CA TYR A 241 2.99 -19.13 -2.57
C TYR A 241 1.68 -19.24 -3.37
N LEU A 242 1.73 -20.00 -4.47
CA LEU A 242 0.55 -20.65 -5.03
C LEU A 242 0.80 -22.16 -4.99
N SER A 243 0.59 -22.75 -3.80
CA SER A 243 0.29 -24.15 -3.49
C SER A 243 0.98 -25.22 -4.34
N SER A 244 1.92 -25.98 -3.76
CA SER A 244 2.14 -27.45 -3.92
C SER A 244 1.84 -28.11 -5.28
N SER A 245 2.02 -27.39 -6.39
CA SER A 245 1.82 -27.87 -7.75
C SER A 245 3.18 -28.04 -8.38
N PRO A 246 3.52 -29.21 -8.93
CA PRO A 246 4.79 -29.47 -9.62
C PRO A 246 5.09 -28.48 -10.75
N ARG A 247 4.11 -27.69 -11.23
CA ARG A 247 4.29 -26.70 -12.29
C ARG A 247 4.93 -25.38 -11.85
N CYS A 248 4.94 -25.02 -10.55
CA CYS A 248 5.64 -23.80 -10.13
C CYS A 248 7.18 -23.91 -10.22
N GLN A 249 7.72 -25.13 -10.22
CA GLN A 249 9.15 -25.36 -10.48
C GLN A 249 9.56 -25.10 -11.94
N HIS A 250 8.60 -25.05 -12.88
CA HIS A 250 8.89 -24.73 -14.29
C HIS A 250 8.93 -23.23 -14.57
N LEU A 251 8.22 -22.41 -13.79
CA LEU A 251 8.26 -20.95 -13.93
C LEU A 251 9.57 -20.34 -13.40
N TRP A 252 10.37 -21.11 -12.66
CA TRP A 252 11.75 -20.77 -12.29
C TRP A 252 12.69 -20.63 -13.49
N GLN A 253 12.41 -21.28 -14.63
CA GLN A 253 13.29 -21.27 -15.80
C GLN A 253 12.99 -20.13 -16.80
N LEU A 254 11.92 -19.35 -16.60
CA LEU A 254 11.42 -18.42 -17.63
C LEU A 254 11.79 -16.94 -17.46
N ASN A 255 12.68 -16.55 -16.54
CA ASN A 255 13.20 -15.16 -16.47
C ASN A 255 12.09 -14.08 -16.48
N ILE A 256 10.94 -14.28 -15.81
CA ILE A 256 9.75 -13.40 -15.92
C ILE A 256 9.89 -12.09 -15.10
N CYS A 257 11.10 -11.71 -14.68
CA CYS A 257 11.41 -10.43 -14.06
C CYS A 257 12.74 -9.89 -14.59
N LYS A 258 12.84 -9.67 -15.90
CA LYS A 258 13.79 -8.70 -16.45
C LYS A 258 13.02 -7.41 -16.72
N LEU A 259 13.37 -6.36 -15.97
CA LEU A 259 13.08 -4.98 -16.34
C LEU A 259 13.83 -4.66 -17.64
#